data_AF-A0A059Y338-F1
#
_entry.id   AF-A0A059Y338-F1
#
_cell.length_a   1.000
_cell.length_b   1.000
_cell.length_c   1.000
_cell.angle_alpha   90.00
_cell.angle_beta   90.00
_cell.angle_gamma   90.00
#
_symmetry.space_group_name_H-M   'P 1'
#
loop_
_entity.id
_entity.type
_entity.pdbx_description
1 polymer ?
#
loop_
_entity_poly.entity_id
_entity_poly.type
_entity_poly.pdbx_seq_one_letter_code
_entity_poly.pdbx_strand_id
1 'polypeptide(L)'
;MSKKAKLILFPILGTVGVAATVTPFAVLSIKKSNNNKITPAENSKIVNYSVTFPSLSPTNYYKFIKFDDNNIPYLENNVVSAIVKDVLSKLSDYEKDIDFDYKFVNPQMLEVYFKLNFNQNPEFKTYKLEISKDKNYSKLIVH
;
A
#
# COMPACT_ATOMS: atom_id res chain seq x y z
N MET A 1 -28.95 28.12 55.19
CA MET A 1 -27.76 27.26 55.45
C MET A 1 -27.52 26.39 54.21
N SER A 2 -26.26 26.40 53.77
CA SER A 2 -25.68 25.75 52.59
C SER A 2 -25.96 24.25 52.46
N LYS A 3 -26.05 23.73 51.23
CA LYS A 3 -25.13 22.68 50.74
C LYS A 3 -25.24 22.49 49.22
N LYS A 4 -24.15 22.82 48.56
CA LYS A 4 -23.90 22.79 47.11
C LYS A 4 -23.89 21.34 46.60
N ALA A 5 -24.46 21.11 45.41
CA ALA A 5 -24.33 19.87 44.68
C ALA A 5 -22.84 19.58 44.40
N LYS A 6 -22.36 18.43 44.86
CA LYS A 6 -20.97 17.98 44.69
C LYS A 6 -20.89 17.31 43.32
N LEU A 7 -20.51 18.08 42.31
CA LEU A 7 -20.17 17.57 40.98
C LEU A 7 -18.90 16.71 41.14
N ILE A 8 -19.04 15.39 41.03
CA ILE A 8 -17.90 14.47 41.04
C ILE A 8 -17.27 14.56 39.65
N LEU A 9 -16.34 15.51 39.51
CA LEU A 9 -15.45 15.62 38.38
C LEU A 9 -14.45 14.47 38.50
N PHE A 10 -14.60 13.41 37.70
CA PHE A 10 -13.53 12.43 37.50
C PHE A 10 -12.53 13.04 36.51
N PRO A 11 -11.29 13.36 36.91
CA PRO A 11 -10.27 13.73 35.96
C PRO A 11 -9.65 12.42 35.45
N ILE A 12 -10.14 11.89 34.34
CA ILE A 12 -9.41 10.83 33.62
C ILE A 12 -8.28 11.53 32.87
N LEU A 13 -7.19 11.80 33.61
CA LEU A 13 -5.87 12.00 33.04
C LEU A 13 -5.35 10.63 32.59
N GLY A 14 -5.13 10.47 31.28
CA GLY A 14 -4.54 9.26 30.71
C GLY A 14 -4.22 9.46 29.24
N THR A 15 -2.99 9.89 29.00
CA THR A 15 -2.42 10.45 27.77
C THR A 15 -2.33 9.51 26.57
N VAL A 16 -2.66 10.10 25.41
CA VAL A 16 -1.87 10.17 24.16
C VAL A 16 -1.52 8.85 23.45
N GLY A 17 -2.20 8.66 22.33
CA GLY A 17 -1.72 7.89 21.19
C GLY A 17 -2.12 8.56 19.89
N VAL A 18 -1.92 9.88 19.77
CA VAL A 18 -1.94 10.51 18.45
C VAL A 18 -0.68 10.02 17.76
N ALA A 19 -0.82 9.05 16.86
CA ALA A 19 0.24 8.74 15.92
C ALA A 19 0.43 9.98 15.05
N ALA A 20 1.33 10.88 15.48
CA ALA A 20 1.89 11.87 14.59
C ALA A 20 2.65 11.07 13.54
N THR A 21 2.07 10.90 12.36
CA THR A 21 2.80 10.41 11.21
C THR A 21 3.87 11.45 10.92
N VAL A 22 5.10 11.12 11.29
CA VAL A 22 6.29 11.88 10.89
C VAL A 22 6.41 11.75 9.38
N THR A 23 5.98 12.79 8.65
CA THR A 23 6.41 12.96 7.27
C THR A 23 7.91 13.31 7.29
N PRO A 24 8.77 12.57 6.58
CA PRO A 24 10.16 12.99 6.43
C PRO A 24 10.18 14.29 5.63
N PHE A 25 10.68 15.37 6.24
CA PHE A 25 11.10 16.55 5.50
C PHE A 25 12.32 16.18 4.65
N ALA A 26 12.13 15.96 3.35
CA ALA A 26 13.24 15.80 2.42
C ALA A 26 13.94 17.16 2.25
N VAL A 27 15.08 17.34 2.92
CA VAL A 27 15.97 18.48 2.66
C VAL A 27 16.66 18.22 1.32
N LEU A 28 16.19 18.86 0.26
CA LEU A 28 16.87 18.85 -1.04
C LEU A 28 18.24 19.52 -0.90
N SER A 29 19.30 18.73 -0.80
CA SER A 29 20.67 19.22 -1.00
C SER A 29 20.90 19.44 -2.48
N ILE A 30 20.54 20.63 -2.97
CA ILE A 30 20.88 21.06 -4.32
C ILE A 30 22.37 21.42 -4.32
N LYS A 31 23.20 20.50 -4.81
CA LYS A 31 24.62 20.76 -5.05
C LYS A 31 24.74 21.70 -6.25
N LYS A 32 25.03 22.98 -5.99
CA LYS A 32 25.33 23.99 -7.02
C LYS A 32 26.59 23.56 -7.80
N SER A 33 26.41 23.02 -9.00
CA SER A 33 27.52 22.73 -9.91
C SER A 33 28.09 24.04 -10.46
N ASN A 34 29.34 24.33 -10.13
CA ASN A 34 30.05 25.53 -10.56
C ASN A 34 30.74 25.21 -11.90
N ASN A 35 30.43 26.00 -12.93
CA ASN A 35 31.20 26.14 -14.18
C ASN A 35 31.27 24.98 -15.18
N ASN A 36 30.14 24.43 -15.63
CA ASN A 36 30.08 23.87 -16.99
C ASN A 36 28.85 24.43 -17.72
N LYS A 37 29.07 25.03 -18.89
CA LYS A 37 28.01 25.51 -19.80
C LYS A 37 27.03 24.37 -20.04
N ILE A 38 25.79 24.54 -19.58
CA ILE A 38 24.68 23.65 -19.92
C ILE A 38 24.27 24.02 -21.35
N THR A 39 24.73 23.25 -22.33
CA THR A 39 24.14 23.27 -23.67
C THR A 39 22.72 22.70 -23.58
N PRO A 40 21.70 23.33 -24.19
CA PRO A 40 20.36 22.77 -24.21
C PRO A 40 20.44 21.44 -24.96
N ALA A 41 20.16 20.33 -24.27
CA ALA A 41 20.02 19.05 -24.93
C ALA A 41 18.90 19.18 -25.96
N GLU A 42 19.24 18.96 -27.24
CA GLU A 42 18.30 18.87 -28.33
C GLU A 42 17.18 17.87 -27.97
N ASN A 43 15.95 18.34 -28.12
CA ASN A 43 14.75 17.51 -28.23
C ASN A 43 14.63 16.41 -27.18
N SER A 44 14.42 16.82 -25.93
CA SER A 44 13.74 15.95 -24.96
C SER A 44 12.34 15.66 -25.49
N LYS A 45 12.19 14.58 -26.26
CA LYS A 45 10.87 14.01 -26.55
C LYS A 45 10.17 13.85 -25.21
N ILE A 46 9.02 14.48 -25.06
CA ILE A 46 8.11 14.20 -23.95
C ILE A 46 7.67 12.75 -24.18
N VAL A 47 8.43 11.81 -23.64
CA VAL A 47 8.01 10.42 -23.57
C VAL A 47 6.96 10.41 -22.47
N ASN A 48 5.70 10.30 -22.85
CA ASN A 48 4.61 9.99 -21.93
C ASN A 48 4.85 8.58 -21.41
N TYR A 49 5.68 8.44 -20.38
CA TYR A 49 5.84 7.18 -19.65
C TYR A 49 4.55 6.94 -18.87
N SER A 50 3.63 6.15 -19.42
CA SER A 50 2.54 5.58 -18.63
C SER A 50 3.13 4.42 -17.84
N VAL A 51 2.93 4.41 -16.52
CA VAL A 51 3.42 3.32 -15.70
C VAL A 51 2.39 2.20 -15.70
N THR A 52 2.72 1.09 -16.35
CA THR A 52 1.81 -0.05 -16.35
C THR A 52 2.06 -0.91 -15.11
N PHE A 53 1.11 -0.90 -14.18
CA PHE A 53 1.10 -1.86 -13.07
C PHE A 53 1.07 -3.32 -13.59
N PRO A 54 1.88 -4.22 -13.02
CA PRO A 54 1.99 -5.58 -13.54
C PRO A 54 0.72 -6.40 -13.33
N SER A 55 0.45 -7.35 -14.23
CA SER A 55 -0.56 -8.38 -13.97
C SER A 55 -0.03 -9.40 -12.97
N LEU A 56 -0.91 -9.84 -12.07
CA LEU A 56 -0.61 -10.83 -11.04
C LEU A 56 -1.29 -12.16 -11.39
N SER A 57 -0.52 -13.25 -11.37
CA SER A 57 -1.06 -14.58 -11.64
C SER A 57 -1.58 -15.21 -10.35
N PRO A 58 -2.86 -15.65 -10.29
CA PRO A 58 -3.38 -16.35 -9.11
C PRO A 58 -2.54 -17.56 -8.70
N THR A 59 -1.89 -18.22 -9.66
CA THR A 59 -1.07 -19.41 -9.44
C THR A 59 0.05 -19.17 -8.42
N ASN A 60 0.60 -17.96 -8.37
CA ASN A 60 1.70 -17.60 -7.47
C ASN A 60 1.27 -17.54 -6.00
N TYR A 61 -0.03 -17.46 -5.75
CA TYR A 61 -0.59 -17.13 -4.45
C TYR A 61 -1.41 -18.26 -3.81
N TYR A 62 -1.72 -19.35 -4.52
CA TYR A 62 -2.42 -20.51 -3.95
C TYR A 62 -1.73 -21.10 -2.72
N LYS A 63 -0.39 -21.02 -2.66
CA LYS A 63 0.39 -21.51 -1.52
C LYS A 63 0.10 -20.79 -0.19
N PHE A 64 -0.55 -19.62 -0.25
CA PHE A 64 -0.96 -18.84 0.92
C PHE A 64 -2.42 -19.09 1.33
N ILE A 65 -3.10 -20.04 0.68
CA ILE A 65 -4.42 -20.49 1.10
C ILE A 65 -4.25 -21.64 2.09
N LYS A 66 -4.87 -21.49 3.26
CA LYS A 66 -4.93 -22.51 4.30
C LYS A 66 -6.38 -22.81 4.63
N PHE A 67 -6.61 -23.91 5.33
CA PHE A 67 -7.91 -24.30 5.83
C PHE A 67 -7.89 -24.23 7.35
N ASP A 68 -8.94 -23.65 7.94
CA ASP A 68 -9.14 -23.70 9.38
C ASP A 68 -9.65 -25.08 9.83
N ASP A 69 -9.88 -25.25 11.13
CA ASP A 69 -10.40 -26.51 11.70
C ASP A 69 -11.78 -26.89 11.16
N ASN A 70 -12.53 -25.93 10.60
CA ASN A 70 -13.84 -26.12 9.99
C ASN A 70 -13.75 -26.35 8.47
N ASN A 71 -12.55 -26.54 7.93
CA ASN A 71 -12.29 -26.68 6.50
C ASN A 71 -12.73 -25.44 5.67
N ILE A 72 -12.71 -24.26 6.29
CA ILE A 72 -12.98 -22.98 5.62
C ILE A 72 -11.64 -22.42 5.13
N PRO A 73 -11.50 -22.13 3.82
CA PRO A 73 -10.26 -21.59 3.31
C PRO A 73 -10.08 -20.13 3.74
N TYR A 74 -8.84 -19.74 4.04
CA TYR A 74 -8.44 -18.37 4.36
C TYR A 74 -7.07 -18.04 3.77
N LEU A 75 -6.82 -16.74 3.57
CA LEU A 75 -5.55 -16.19 3.12
C LEU A 75 -4.63 -15.95 4.32
N GLU A 76 -3.41 -16.46 4.26
CA GLU A 76 -2.37 -16.15 5.25
C GLU A 76 -1.83 -14.71 5.07
N ASN A 77 -1.51 -14.04 6.18
CA ASN A 77 -1.05 -12.64 6.19
C ASN A 77 0.21 -12.39 5.32
N ASN A 78 1.09 -13.39 5.19
CA ASN A 78 2.31 -13.31 4.37
C ASN A 78 2.03 -13.18 2.86
N VAL A 79 0.79 -13.41 2.41
CA VAL A 79 0.38 -13.17 1.01
C VAL A 79 0.57 -11.70 0.63
N VAL A 80 0.37 -10.76 1.56
CA VAL A 80 0.52 -9.32 1.32
C VAL A 80 1.96 -9.00 0.92
N SER A 81 2.93 -9.48 1.70
CA SER A 81 4.35 -9.27 1.41
C SER A 81 4.76 -9.90 0.08
N ALA A 82 4.17 -11.05 -0.28
CA ALA A 82 4.41 -11.69 -1.56
C ALA A 82 3.89 -10.86 -2.74
N ILE A 83 2.68 -10.29 -2.63
CA ILE A 83 2.09 -9.40 -3.64
C ILE A 83 2.95 -8.16 -3.81
N VAL A 84 3.28 -7.48 -2.69
CA VAL A 84 4.10 -6.27 -2.71
C VAL A 84 5.44 -6.54 -3.38
N LYS A 85 6.12 -7.63 -3.02
CA LYS A 85 7.38 -8.01 -3.64
C LYS A 85 7.24 -8.30 -5.14
N ASP A 86 6.18 -9.01 -5.55
CA ASP A 86 5.93 -9.33 -6.96
C ASP A 86 5.71 -8.04 -7.78
N VAL A 87 4.87 -7.13 -7.27
CA VAL A 87 4.59 -5.83 -7.89
C VAL A 87 5.86 -4.99 -8.01
N LEU A 88 6.58 -4.77 -6.90
CA LEU A 88 7.78 -3.94 -6.89
C LEU A 88 8.89 -4.50 -7.78
N SER A 89 9.09 -5.83 -7.79
CA SER A 89 10.11 -6.47 -8.63
C SER A 89 9.87 -6.29 -10.13
N LYS A 90 8.61 -6.17 -10.55
CA LYS A 90 8.22 -5.98 -11.94
C LYS A 90 8.13 -4.50 -12.35
N LEU A 91 8.17 -3.58 -11.39
CA LEU A 91 8.23 -2.14 -11.61
C LEU A 91 9.67 -1.59 -11.74
N SER A 92 10.67 -2.49 -11.83
CA SER A 92 12.13 -2.28 -11.67
C SER A 92 12.80 -1.06 -12.33
N ASP A 93 12.13 -0.30 -13.19
CA ASP A 93 12.69 0.89 -13.84
C ASP A 93 12.25 2.22 -13.19
N TYR A 94 11.42 2.15 -12.15
CA TYR A 94 10.92 3.32 -11.47
C TYR A 94 11.58 3.42 -10.08
N GLU A 95 12.52 4.35 -9.89
CA GLU A 95 13.06 4.78 -8.59
C GLU A 95 12.00 5.40 -7.66
N LYS A 96 10.72 5.09 -7.86
CA LYS A 96 9.62 5.95 -7.48
C LYS A 96 9.09 5.59 -6.11
N ASP A 97 8.83 6.68 -5.40
CA ASP A 97 7.99 6.81 -4.23
C ASP A 97 6.66 6.06 -4.42
N ILE A 98 6.65 4.80 -3.97
CA ILE A 98 5.49 3.90 -3.98
C ILE A 98 5.00 3.76 -2.55
N ASP A 99 3.76 4.21 -2.35
CA ASP A 99 3.01 3.92 -1.14
C ASP A 99 2.14 2.68 -1.38
N PHE A 100 1.96 1.84 -0.35
CA PHE A 100 0.98 0.77 -0.40
C PHE A 100 0.22 0.65 0.93
N ASP A 101 -1.01 0.16 0.84
CA ASP A 101 -1.85 -0.19 1.99
C ASP A 101 -2.61 -1.48 1.67
N TYR A 102 -3.20 -2.12 2.67
CA TYR A 102 -3.99 -3.33 2.46
C TYR A 102 -5.11 -3.48 3.49
N LYS A 103 -6.13 -4.22 3.09
CA LYS A 103 -7.24 -4.58 3.97
C LYS A 103 -7.74 -5.98 3.67
N PHE A 104 -7.82 -6.80 4.70
CA PHE A 104 -8.64 -8.00 4.67
C PHE A 104 -10.10 -7.61 4.86
N VAL A 105 -10.90 -7.73 3.79
CA VAL A 105 -12.36 -7.50 3.86
C VAL A 105 -13.01 -8.63 4.68
N ASN A 106 -12.49 -9.85 4.51
CA ASN A 106 -12.77 -11.04 5.31
C ASN A 106 -11.59 -12.02 5.14
N PRO A 107 -11.58 -13.20 5.80
CA PRO A 107 -10.48 -14.16 5.68
C PRO A 107 -10.22 -14.68 4.25
N GLN A 108 -11.17 -14.54 3.34
CA GLN A 108 -11.12 -15.03 1.95
C GLN A 108 -10.85 -13.92 0.93
N MET A 109 -10.86 -12.65 1.36
CA MET A 109 -10.80 -11.50 0.47
C MET A 109 -9.83 -10.46 0.98
N LEU A 110 -8.82 -10.17 0.16
CA LEU A 110 -7.78 -9.18 0.41
C LEU A 110 -7.80 -8.13 -0.70
N GLU A 111 -7.76 -6.87 -0.30
CA GLU A 111 -7.49 -5.76 -1.20
C GLU A 111 -6.12 -5.15 -0.86
N VAL A 112 -5.28 -4.97 -1.89
CA VAL A 112 -3.98 -4.30 -1.77
C VAL A 112 -3.99 -3.08 -2.67
N TYR A 113 -3.75 -1.92 -2.08
CA TYR A 113 -3.77 -0.62 -2.75
C TYR A 113 -2.34 -0.15 -2.96
N PHE A 114 -2.03 0.27 -4.18
CA PHE A 114 -0.77 0.90 -4.53
C PHE A 114 -1.04 2.32 -5.03
N LYS A 115 -0.18 3.23 -4.61
CA LYS A 115 -0.10 4.60 -5.10
C LYS A 115 1.33 4.84 -5.54
N LEU A 116 1.49 5.16 -6.81
CA LEU A 116 2.76 5.49 -7.42
C LEU A 116 2.82 6.99 -7.66
N ASN A 117 3.71 7.68 -6.96
CA ASN A 117 3.88 9.12 -7.13
C ASN A 117 4.80 9.36 -8.34
N PHE A 118 4.22 9.47 -9.56
CA PHE A 118 4.98 9.83 -10.76
C PHE A 118 4.78 11.29 -11.14
N ASN A 119 5.85 12.08 -11.01
CA ASN A 119 5.85 13.51 -11.32
C ASN A 119 4.71 14.25 -10.58
N GLN A 120 3.76 14.81 -11.32
CA GLN A 120 2.66 15.62 -10.78
C GLN A 120 1.35 14.85 -10.60
N ASN A 121 1.24 13.62 -11.14
CA ASN A 121 0.00 12.85 -11.12
C ASN A 121 0.25 11.46 -10.50
N PRO A 122 -0.31 11.19 -9.31
CA PRO A 122 -0.23 9.86 -8.74
C PRO A 122 -1.07 8.87 -9.55
N GLU A 123 -0.50 7.69 -9.80
CA GLU A 123 -1.22 6.56 -10.38
C GLU A 123 -1.63 5.60 -9.26
N PHE A 124 -2.85 5.05 -9.37
CA PHE A 124 -3.41 4.15 -8.35
C PHE A 124 -3.76 2.80 -8.95
N LYS A 125 -3.49 1.73 -8.20
CA LYS A 125 -3.92 0.38 -8.56
C LYS A 125 -4.38 -0.37 -7.32
N THR A 126 -5.53 -1.02 -7.43
CA THR A 126 -5.99 -1.98 -6.44
C THR A 126 -5.88 -3.37 -7.03
N TYR A 127 -5.29 -4.29 -6.27
CA TYR A 127 -5.39 -5.72 -6.54
C TYR A 127 -6.37 -6.34 -5.56
N LYS A 128 -7.30 -7.15 -6.09
CA LYS A 128 -8.24 -7.89 -5.27
C LYS A 128 -7.97 -9.37 -5.39
N LEU A 129 -7.67 -10.01 -4.26
CA LEU A 129 -7.57 -11.46 -4.16
C LEU A 129 -8.83 -11.97 -3.49
N GLU A 130 -9.50 -12.92 -4.15
CA GLU A 130 -10.71 -13.55 -3.64
C GLU A 130 -10.65 -15.06 -3.80
N ILE A 131 -10.91 -15.79 -2.71
CA ILE A 131 -11.14 -17.22 -2.75
C ILE A 131 -12.61 -17.45 -3.11
N SER A 132 -12.86 -17.84 -4.36
CA SER A 132 -14.22 -18.06 -4.84
C SER A 132 -14.79 -19.39 -4.35
N LYS A 133 -16.01 -19.35 -3.85
CA LYS A 133 -16.80 -20.53 -3.46
C LYS A 133 -17.41 -21.17 -4.70
N ASP A 134 -16.62 -21.95 -5.42
CA ASP A 134 -17.14 -22.93 -6.37
C ASP A 134 -17.39 -24.27 -5.66
N LYS A 135 -18.01 -25.25 -6.33
CA LYS A 135 -18.39 -26.58 -5.80
C LYS A 135 -17.26 -27.32 -5.04
N ASN A 136 -16.00 -26.89 -5.19
CA ASN A 136 -14.82 -27.42 -4.51
C ASN A 136 -13.86 -26.35 -3.95
N TYR A 137 -14.28 -25.12 -3.61
CA TYR A 137 -13.41 -24.07 -2.99
C TYR A 137 -11.93 -24.10 -3.48
N SER A 138 -11.67 -23.80 -4.75
CA SER A 138 -10.33 -24.05 -5.32
C SER A 138 -9.83 -22.95 -6.24
N LYS A 139 -10.56 -21.85 -6.42
CA LYS A 139 -10.16 -20.82 -7.37
C LYS A 139 -9.86 -19.51 -6.67
N LEU A 140 -8.57 -19.15 -6.67
CA LEU A 140 -8.13 -17.81 -6.37
C LEU A 140 -8.34 -16.95 -7.61
N ILE A 141 -9.00 -15.81 -7.42
CA ILE A 141 -9.21 -14.82 -8.47
C ILE A 141 -8.41 -13.58 -8.11
N VAL A 142 -7.74 -13.00 -9.12
CA VAL A 142 -6.99 -11.75 -8.99
C VAL A 142 -7.54 -10.75 -9.99
N HIS A 143 -7.97 -9.58 -9.51
CA HIS A 143 -8.47 -8.45 -10.30
C HIS A 143 -7.52 -7.25 -10.22
#